data_AF-A0A9X3F385-F1
#
_entry.id   AF-A0A9X3F385-F1
#
_cell.length_a   1.000
_cell.length_b   1.000
_cell.length_c   1.000
_cell.angle_alpha   90.00
_cell.angle_beta   90.00
_cell.angle_gamma   90.00
#
_symmetry.space_group_name_H-M   'P 1'
#
loop_
_entity.id
_entity.type
_entity.pdbx_description
1 polymer ?
#
loop_
_entity_poly.entity_id
_entity_poly.type
_entity_poly.pdbx_seq_one_letter_code
_entity_poly.pdbx_strand_id
1 'polypeptide(L)'
;MTGDWGELGIDKVVVNATYQPNPAGPLVHTDGWTFAAPNEPARPFNVLIDRENPVRRYRYTTQVFLKDLANIESKARVLVKDDSTAQRDLVIHPANEFRPIQIALEAGPIDWNVTRQVDVVLKYDDPAHEFQAQQLFSFRQDRLAPQKWVVYPQDPELRGYEITFAYHLNDADNTYFRLAPVHSTEEAVIVPGPFRGAPRRVQLIPAVKAEDVRGISAEILFEKGGYRFHRQEDFGADDLKPRWVQIPAPDPDPKSDAYQVRWSITTADWDVQEYAWRHMTTAQCLLGDGTHGVESIRLVFTRSVAEAGLTSLVVTVETLTPTGEVIDDDTLVLRGAATEAATQLLVLQASPLAYRYRLKKVIGADSQSVESTTNHARRLVVDL
;
A
#
# COMPACT_ATOMS: atom_id res chain seq x y z
N MET A 1 -1.79 35.76 20.10
CA MET A 1 -1.43 35.60 18.69
C MET A 1 -2.50 36.26 17.85
N THR A 2 -2.17 37.31 17.11
CA THR A 2 -3.01 37.92 16.08
C THR A 2 -2.74 37.16 14.78
N GLY A 3 -3.44 36.05 14.54
CA GLY A 3 -3.34 35.34 13.27
C GLY A 3 -3.97 36.17 12.15
N ASP A 4 -3.33 36.22 10.98
CA ASP A 4 -3.90 36.87 9.79
C ASP A 4 -5.13 36.07 9.34
N TRP A 5 -6.31 36.70 9.37
CA TRP A 5 -7.57 36.09 8.92
C TRP A 5 -7.50 35.64 7.46
N GLY A 6 -6.65 36.30 6.65
CA GLY A 6 -6.37 35.92 5.28
C GLY A 6 -5.76 34.52 5.14
N GLU A 7 -4.85 34.13 6.03
CA GLU A 7 -4.22 32.79 6.00
C GLU A 7 -5.18 31.67 6.40
N LEU A 8 -6.18 32.00 7.22
CA LEU A 8 -7.29 31.12 7.55
C LEU A 8 -8.35 31.13 6.43
N GLY A 9 -8.29 32.06 5.49
CA GLY A 9 -9.34 32.21 4.48
C GLY A 9 -10.67 32.68 5.09
N ILE A 10 -10.61 33.42 6.21
CA ILE A 10 -11.76 34.12 6.78
C ILE A 10 -11.94 35.43 5.99
N ASP A 11 -13.15 35.65 5.47
CA ASP A 11 -13.52 36.89 4.77
C ASP A 11 -13.93 37.96 5.78
N LYS A 12 -14.92 37.61 6.61
CA LYS A 12 -15.45 38.47 7.67
C LYS A 12 -15.98 37.67 8.84
N VAL A 13 -16.05 38.31 9.99
CA VAL A 13 -16.69 37.80 11.20
C VAL A 13 -17.84 38.73 11.56
N VAL A 14 -19.03 38.20 11.74
CA VAL A 14 -20.20 38.93 12.24
C VAL A 14 -20.45 38.50 13.67
N VAL A 15 -20.65 39.46 14.56
CA VAL A 15 -20.87 39.23 15.99
C VAL A 15 -22.15 39.93 16.37
N ASN A 16 -23.13 39.18 16.85
CA ASN A 16 -24.37 39.74 17.39
C ASN A 16 -24.33 39.55 18.90
N ALA A 17 -24.28 40.63 19.67
CA ALA A 17 -24.33 40.56 21.13
C ALA A 17 -25.69 41.02 21.64
N THR A 18 -26.15 40.36 22.68
CA THR A 18 -27.37 40.67 23.41
C THR A 18 -27.08 40.79 24.89
N TYR A 19 -27.74 41.73 25.55
CA TYR A 19 -27.64 41.91 27.00
C TYR A 19 -28.97 41.59 27.66
N GLN A 20 -28.90 40.74 28.69
CA GLN A 20 -30.03 40.31 29.48
C GLN A 20 -29.64 40.34 30.97
N PRO A 21 -30.11 41.32 31.76
CA PRO A 21 -29.73 41.47 33.17
C PRO A 21 -30.21 40.31 34.05
N ASN A 22 -31.28 39.62 33.66
CA ASN A 22 -31.81 38.43 34.32
C ASN A 22 -31.96 37.30 33.28
N PRO A 23 -31.43 36.08 33.51
CA PRO A 23 -31.58 34.95 32.58
C PRO A 23 -33.02 34.61 32.18
N ALA A 24 -34.01 34.95 33.03
CA ALA A 24 -35.43 34.76 32.77
C ALA A 24 -36.16 36.05 32.32
N GLY A 25 -35.45 37.18 32.23
CA GLY A 25 -36.02 38.49 31.89
C GLY A 25 -36.08 38.77 30.38
N PRO A 26 -36.65 39.90 29.95
CA PRO A 26 -36.60 40.29 28.53
C PRO A 26 -35.18 40.65 28.10
N LEU A 27 -34.88 40.51 26.80
CA LEU A 27 -33.69 41.09 26.17
C LEU A 27 -33.77 42.61 26.28
N VAL A 28 -32.71 43.23 26.81
CA VAL A 28 -32.69 44.69 27.07
C VAL A 28 -31.94 45.44 25.98
N HIS A 29 -30.96 44.80 25.34
CA HIS A 29 -30.18 45.42 24.28
C HIS A 29 -29.66 44.38 23.30
N THR A 30 -29.52 44.77 22.03
CA THR A 30 -28.94 43.96 20.95
C THR A 30 -28.14 44.86 20.04
N ASP A 31 -26.91 44.48 19.72
CA ASP A 31 -26.06 45.17 18.75
C ASP A 31 -25.29 44.15 17.91
N GLY A 32 -24.86 44.56 16.72
CA GLY A 32 -24.22 43.71 15.73
C GLY A 32 -23.02 44.38 15.08
N TRP A 33 -21.90 43.67 14.99
CA TRP A 33 -20.70 44.14 14.31
C TRP A 33 -20.28 43.20 13.21
N THR A 34 -19.75 43.75 12.14
CA THR A 34 -19.04 43.01 11.10
C THR A 34 -17.60 43.46 11.11
N PHE A 35 -16.67 42.51 11.10
CA PHE A 35 -15.25 42.73 11.02
C PHE A 35 -14.74 42.08 9.72
N ALA A 36 -14.06 42.82 8.85
CA ALA A 36 -13.40 42.28 7.66
C ALA A 36 -11.87 42.23 7.84
N ALA A 37 -11.22 41.28 7.14
CA ALA A 37 -9.76 41.20 7.07
C ALA A 37 -9.15 42.45 6.37
N PRO A 38 -7.90 42.88 6.70
CA PRO A 38 -6.97 42.21 7.59
C PRO A 38 -6.98 42.70 9.04
N ASN A 39 -7.55 43.87 9.37
CA ASN A 39 -7.55 44.40 10.73
C ASN A 39 -8.56 45.54 10.89
N GLU A 40 -9.77 45.24 11.35
CA GLU A 40 -10.66 46.26 11.88
C GLU A 40 -10.38 46.49 13.38
N PRO A 41 -10.42 47.75 13.86
CA PRO A 41 -10.23 48.06 15.26
C PRO A 41 -11.31 47.41 16.14
N ALA A 42 -10.99 47.17 17.42
CA ALA A 42 -11.96 46.70 18.40
C ALA A 42 -13.18 47.63 18.45
N ARG A 43 -14.38 47.05 18.50
CA ARG A 43 -15.65 47.80 18.58
C ARG A 43 -16.26 47.66 19.97
N PRO A 44 -16.63 48.76 20.65
CA PRO A 44 -17.20 48.71 22.00
C PRO A 44 -18.67 48.31 21.96
N PHE A 45 -19.10 47.46 22.91
CA PHE A 45 -20.51 47.20 23.20
C PHE A 45 -20.94 47.96 24.44
N ASN A 46 -21.74 49.00 24.28
CA ASN A 46 -22.14 49.88 25.37
C ASN A 46 -23.55 49.55 25.85
N VAL A 47 -23.68 49.10 27.09
CA VAL A 47 -24.97 48.89 27.75
C VAL A 47 -25.07 49.72 29.01
N LEU A 48 -26.27 50.27 29.25
CA LEU A 48 -26.61 50.86 30.53
C LEU A 48 -26.87 49.74 31.53
N ILE A 49 -25.98 49.61 32.50
CA ILE A 49 -26.10 48.61 33.56
C ILE A 49 -26.88 49.22 34.71
N ASP A 50 -27.92 48.51 35.14
CA ASP A 50 -28.64 48.86 36.35
C ASP A 50 -27.69 48.79 37.56
N ARG A 51 -27.59 49.88 38.32
CA ARG A 51 -26.74 49.95 39.51
C ARG A 51 -27.20 48.98 40.59
N GLU A 52 -28.48 48.61 40.60
CA GLU A 52 -29.06 47.70 41.59
C GLU A 52 -28.85 46.23 41.22
N ASN A 53 -28.54 45.93 39.94
CA ASN A 53 -28.31 44.57 39.47
C ASN A 53 -27.02 44.50 38.61
N PRO A 54 -25.83 44.41 39.24
CA PRO A 54 -24.55 44.52 38.55
C PRO A 54 -24.17 43.29 37.73
N VAL A 55 -25.07 42.29 37.62
CA VAL A 55 -24.84 41.08 36.84
C VAL A 55 -24.73 41.44 35.37
N ARG A 56 -23.50 41.33 34.87
CA ARG A 56 -23.20 41.42 33.45
C ARG A 56 -23.31 39.99 32.94
N ARG A 57 -24.38 39.66 32.23
CA ARG A 57 -24.42 38.45 31.40
C ARG A 57 -24.76 38.89 30.00
N TYR A 58 -23.77 38.75 29.14
CA TYR A 58 -23.90 38.94 27.72
C TYR A 58 -24.12 37.58 27.09
N ARG A 59 -25.05 37.48 26.15
CA ARG A 59 -25.07 36.37 25.19
C ARG A 59 -24.61 36.90 23.86
N TYR A 60 -23.76 36.18 23.17
CA TYR A 60 -23.33 36.62 21.85
C TYR A 60 -23.30 35.44 20.89
N THR A 61 -23.56 35.76 19.64
CA THR A 61 -23.51 34.85 18.52
C THR A 61 -22.41 35.29 17.57
N THR A 62 -21.38 34.48 17.41
CA THR A 62 -20.32 34.71 16.41
C THR A 62 -20.67 33.95 15.14
N GLN A 63 -20.56 34.60 13.99
CA GLN A 63 -20.80 34.09 12.64
C GLN A 63 -19.55 34.33 11.79
N VAL A 64 -18.80 33.29 11.47
CA VAL A 64 -17.61 33.43 10.61
C VAL A 64 -18.01 33.16 9.16
N PHE A 65 -17.64 34.05 8.25
CA PHE A 65 -17.80 33.90 6.80
C PHE A 65 -16.43 33.63 6.20
N LEU A 66 -16.31 32.52 5.49
CA LEU A 66 -15.08 32.12 4.81
C LEU A 66 -15.05 32.72 3.40
N LYS A 67 -13.84 33.10 2.93
CA LYS A 67 -13.62 33.48 1.53
C LYS A 67 -13.98 32.30 0.63
N ASP A 68 -14.46 32.62 -0.56
CA ASP A 68 -14.68 31.68 -1.65
C ASP A 68 -13.32 31.16 -2.14
N LEU A 69 -12.72 30.30 -1.33
CA LEU A 69 -11.59 29.49 -1.76
C LEU A 69 -12.20 28.50 -2.74
N ALA A 70 -11.76 28.53 -3.99
CA ALA A 70 -12.23 27.70 -5.11
C ALA A 70 -12.27 26.17 -4.84
N ASN A 71 -11.90 25.74 -3.63
CA ASN A 71 -11.75 24.39 -3.12
C ASN A 71 -12.66 24.08 -1.92
N ILE A 72 -13.48 25.03 -1.42
CA ILE A 72 -14.48 24.74 -0.40
C ILE A 72 -15.80 24.57 -1.13
N GLU A 73 -16.31 23.34 -1.22
CA GLU A 73 -17.70 23.08 -1.62
C GLU A 73 -18.66 23.65 -0.56
N SER A 74 -18.81 24.97 -0.48
CA SER A 74 -19.86 25.59 0.30
C SER A 74 -20.08 27.05 -0.06
N LYS A 75 -21.32 27.34 -0.46
CA LYS A 75 -22.04 28.56 -0.04
C LYS A 75 -21.53 29.02 1.32
N ALA A 76 -21.22 30.31 1.48
CA ALA A 76 -20.78 30.94 2.74
C ALA A 76 -21.12 30.11 3.99
N ARG A 77 -20.17 29.32 4.50
CA ARG A 77 -20.36 28.54 5.72
C ARG A 77 -20.34 29.53 6.87
N VAL A 78 -21.46 29.59 7.58
CA VAL A 78 -21.61 30.40 8.79
C VAL A 78 -21.38 29.48 9.98
N LEU A 79 -20.22 29.61 10.63
CA LEU A 79 -19.96 28.94 11.90
C LEU A 79 -20.62 29.76 13.00
N VAL A 80 -21.62 29.19 13.69
CA VAL A 80 -22.42 29.89 14.70
C VAL A 80 -22.02 29.38 16.09
N LYS A 81 -21.48 30.26 16.94
CA LYS A 81 -21.25 29.95 18.35
C LYS A 81 -22.11 30.84 19.23
N ASP A 82 -22.94 30.26 20.09
CA ASP A 82 -23.69 30.96 21.14
C ASP A 82 -22.99 30.73 22.49
N ASP A 83 -22.58 31.81 23.15
CA ASP A 83 -21.83 31.75 24.40
C ASP A 83 -22.26 32.89 25.32
N SER A 84 -21.89 32.80 26.60
CA SER A 84 -22.17 33.85 27.58
C SER A 84 -20.97 34.22 28.42
N THR A 85 -20.80 35.52 28.66
CA THR A 85 -19.71 36.04 29.49
C THR A 85 -20.19 37.10 30.46
N ALA A 86 -19.51 37.18 31.59
CA ALA A 86 -19.66 38.26 32.57
C ALA A 86 -18.49 39.26 32.56
N GLN A 87 -17.49 39.00 31.71
CA GLN A 87 -16.38 39.90 31.52
C GLN A 87 -16.84 41.19 30.83
N ARG A 88 -16.16 42.29 31.13
CA ARG A 88 -16.44 43.58 30.50
C ARG A 88 -16.00 43.61 29.04
N ASP A 89 -14.97 42.83 28.73
CA ASP A 89 -14.37 42.74 27.42
C ASP A 89 -14.74 41.38 26.83
N LEU A 90 -15.36 41.39 25.65
CA LEU A 90 -15.55 40.19 24.85
C LEU A 90 -14.35 40.08 23.90
N VAL A 91 -13.48 39.11 24.18
CA VAL A 91 -12.33 38.83 23.31
C VAL A 91 -12.65 37.62 22.45
N ILE A 92 -12.95 37.87 21.19
CA ILE A 92 -13.17 36.81 20.21
C ILE A 92 -11.83 36.48 19.59
N HIS A 93 -11.46 35.21 19.65
CA HIS A 93 -10.25 34.70 19.01
C HIS A 93 -10.66 33.69 17.95
N PRO A 94 -10.98 34.13 16.72
CA PRO A 94 -11.49 33.22 15.69
C PRO A 94 -10.58 32.01 15.47
N ALA A 95 -9.26 32.19 15.53
CA ALA A 95 -8.29 31.09 15.40
C ALA A 95 -8.37 30.05 16.55
N ASN A 96 -8.78 30.46 17.75
CA ASN A 96 -8.93 29.56 18.89
C ASN A 96 -10.31 28.89 18.92
N GLU A 97 -11.33 29.63 18.49
CA GLU A 97 -12.74 29.20 18.50
C GLU A 97 -13.05 28.31 17.29
N PHE A 98 -12.43 28.59 16.16
CA PHE A 98 -12.60 27.86 14.91
C PHE A 98 -11.21 27.37 14.51
N ARG A 99 -10.78 26.25 15.11
CA ARG A 99 -9.49 25.63 14.80
C ARG A 99 -9.63 24.82 13.51
N PRO A 100 -9.21 25.33 12.35
CA PRO A 100 -9.30 24.54 11.14
C PRO A 100 -8.41 23.30 11.26
N ILE A 101 -8.86 22.22 10.63
CA ILE A 101 -7.99 21.10 10.26
C ILE A 101 -7.33 21.51 8.95
N GLN A 102 -6.00 21.63 8.96
CA GLN A 102 -5.21 21.94 7.78
C GLN A 102 -4.40 20.71 7.42
N ILE A 103 -4.65 20.14 6.24
CA ILE A 103 -3.96 18.95 5.77
C ILE A 103 -3.14 19.34 4.55
N ALA A 104 -1.82 19.30 4.70
CA ALA A 104 -0.89 19.44 3.59
C ALA A 104 -0.73 18.08 2.89
N LEU A 105 -0.90 18.07 1.57
CA LEU A 105 -0.67 16.90 0.73
C LEU A 105 0.56 17.14 -0.13
N GLU A 106 1.52 16.23 -0.05
CA GLU A 106 2.75 16.28 -0.84
C GLU A 106 2.95 14.96 -1.60
N ALA A 107 3.41 15.06 -2.85
CA ALA A 107 3.78 13.87 -3.61
C ALA A 107 5.01 13.21 -2.98
N GLY A 108 4.89 11.94 -2.59
CA GLY A 108 6.02 11.13 -2.13
C GLY A 108 6.88 10.58 -3.28
N PRO A 109 7.73 9.58 -3.01
CA PRO A 109 8.51 8.90 -4.05
C PRO A 109 7.58 8.02 -4.91
N ILE A 110 7.03 8.62 -5.96
CA ILE A 110 6.15 7.96 -6.94
C ILE A 110 6.98 7.68 -8.19
N ASP A 111 6.97 6.42 -8.66
CA ASP A 111 7.51 6.09 -9.97
C ASP A 111 6.51 6.52 -11.06
N TRP A 112 6.75 7.69 -11.62
CA TRP A 112 5.94 8.28 -12.69
C TRP A 112 6.11 7.59 -14.05
N ASN A 113 7.11 6.69 -14.22
CA ASN A 113 7.17 5.87 -15.42
C ASN A 113 6.04 4.83 -15.44
N VAL A 114 5.64 4.36 -14.26
CA VAL A 114 4.56 3.38 -14.09
C VAL A 114 3.23 4.04 -13.70
N THR A 115 3.27 5.20 -13.06
CA THR A 115 2.07 5.90 -12.57
C THR A 115 1.78 7.12 -13.43
N ARG A 116 0.59 7.20 -14.01
CA ARG A 116 0.12 8.38 -14.77
C ARG A 116 -0.35 9.50 -13.85
N GLN A 117 -1.16 9.13 -12.86
CA GLN A 117 -1.86 10.05 -11.97
C GLN A 117 -2.20 9.36 -10.66
N VAL A 118 -2.13 10.12 -9.57
CA VAL A 118 -2.66 9.70 -8.27
C VAL A 118 -3.75 10.67 -7.84
N ASP A 119 -4.93 10.12 -7.61
CA ASP A 119 -6.08 10.82 -7.06
C ASP A 119 -6.16 10.56 -5.57
N VAL A 120 -6.27 11.62 -4.77
CA VAL A 120 -6.40 11.56 -3.32
C VAL A 120 -7.72 12.19 -2.94
N VAL A 121 -8.63 11.38 -2.41
CA VAL A 121 -9.88 11.85 -1.85
C VAL A 121 -9.71 11.96 -0.34
N LEU A 122 -9.86 13.17 0.18
CA LEU A 122 -9.98 13.40 1.62
C LEU A 122 -11.45 13.59 1.97
N LYS A 123 -11.93 12.90 3.00
CA LYS A 123 -13.29 12.98 3.51
C LYS A 123 -13.28 13.23 5.02
N TYR A 124 -14.06 14.19 5.46
CA TYR A 124 -14.30 14.52 6.86
C TYR A 124 -15.80 14.37 7.13
N ASP A 125 -16.13 13.75 8.26
CA ASP A 125 -17.50 13.45 8.65
C ASP A 125 -17.68 13.77 10.15
N ASP A 126 -18.61 14.66 10.44
CA ASP A 126 -19.04 15.06 11.78
C ASP A 126 -20.56 14.82 11.85
N PRO A 127 -20.97 13.57 12.16
CA PRO A 127 -22.38 13.19 12.15
C PRO A 127 -23.17 13.86 13.28
N ALA A 128 -22.52 14.28 14.38
CA ALA A 128 -23.19 14.97 15.48
C ALA A 128 -23.72 16.35 15.07
N HIS A 129 -23.08 16.98 14.07
CA HIS A 129 -23.45 18.28 13.54
C HIS A 129 -23.94 18.23 12.08
N GLU A 130 -24.27 17.04 11.57
CA GLU A 130 -24.70 16.81 10.18
C GLU A 130 -23.75 17.43 9.15
N PHE A 131 -22.45 17.41 9.43
CA PHE A 131 -21.46 18.10 8.64
C PHE A 131 -20.53 17.12 7.93
N GLN A 132 -20.42 17.29 6.62
CA GLN A 132 -19.48 16.55 5.78
C GLN A 132 -18.68 17.50 4.90
N ALA A 133 -17.44 17.11 4.64
CA ALA A 133 -16.58 17.78 3.67
C ALA A 133 -15.78 16.73 2.90
N GLN A 134 -15.67 16.91 1.60
CA GLN A 134 -14.86 16.05 0.75
C GLN A 134 -14.10 16.89 -0.26
N GLN A 135 -12.86 16.51 -0.56
CA GLN A 135 -12.11 17.12 -1.65
C GLN A 135 -11.26 16.08 -2.38
N LEU A 136 -11.22 16.21 -3.71
CA LEU A 136 -10.35 15.44 -4.59
C LEU A 136 -9.11 16.27 -4.96
N PHE A 137 -7.94 15.69 -4.74
CA PHE A 137 -6.65 16.21 -5.20
C PHE A 137 -6.08 15.27 -6.24
N SER A 138 -5.44 15.82 -7.28
CA SER A 138 -4.78 15.02 -8.31
C SER A 138 -3.32 15.40 -8.41
N PHE A 139 -2.43 14.40 -8.40
CA PHE A 139 -1.00 14.54 -8.58
C PHE A 139 -0.57 13.88 -9.89
N ARG A 140 0.30 14.56 -10.63
CA ARG A 140 0.91 14.12 -11.90
C ARG A 140 2.36 14.56 -11.93
N GLN A 141 3.16 14.00 -12.83
CA GLN A 141 4.59 14.34 -12.96
C GLN A 141 4.83 15.85 -13.17
N ASP A 142 3.93 16.54 -13.88
CA ASP A 142 3.96 17.98 -14.14
C ASP A 142 3.28 18.84 -13.04
N ARG A 143 2.64 18.21 -12.06
CA ARG A 143 1.89 18.85 -10.98
C ARG A 143 2.19 18.19 -9.63
N LEU A 144 3.38 18.51 -9.12
CA LEU A 144 3.90 17.99 -7.84
C LEU A 144 3.86 19.01 -6.70
N ALA A 145 3.42 20.24 -6.97
CA ALA A 145 3.35 21.28 -5.95
C ALA A 145 2.46 20.83 -4.78
N PRO A 146 2.86 21.11 -3.52
CA PRO A 146 2.05 20.80 -2.35
C PRO A 146 0.63 21.37 -2.49
N GLN A 147 -0.35 20.56 -2.12
CA GLN A 147 -1.75 20.94 -2.12
C GLN A 147 -2.24 21.01 -0.67
N LYS A 148 -3.24 21.86 -0.40
CA LYS A 148 -3.73 22.07 0.96
C LYS A 148 -5.24 21.88 1.00
N TRP A 149 -5.69 21.11 1.98
CA TRP A 149 -7.09 21.03 2.36
C TRP A 149 -7.31 21.75 3.69
N VAL A 150 -8.40 22.51 3.78
CA VAL A 150 -8.79 23.20 5.02
C VAL A 150 -10.24 22.85 5.32
N VAL A 151 -10.45 22.29 6.51
CA VAL A 151 -11.80 21.95 7.02
C VAL A 151 -12.03 22.72 8.30
N TYR A 152 -13.24 23.25 8.44
CA TYR A 152 -13.70 23.92 9.65
C TYR A 152 -14.69 23.02 10.38
N PRO A 153 -14.22 22.18 11.32
CA PRO A 153 -15.10 21.29 12.06
C PRO A 153 -15.98 22.08 13.04
N GLN A 154 -17.16 21.56 13.35
CA GLN A 154 -18.03 22.14 14.39
C GLN A 154 -17.57 21.68 15.78
N ASP A 155 -17.11 20.43 15.89
CA ASP A 155 -16.38 19.93 17.05
C ASP A 155 -14.86 20.09 16.86
N PRO A 156 -14.19 20.99 17.61
CA PRO A 156 -12.73 21.18 17.48
C PRO A 156 -11.91 19.97 17.94
N GLU A 157 -12.48 19.05 18.71
CA GLU A 157 -11.82 17.83 19.16
C GLU A 157 -11.92 16.70 18.12
N LEU A 158 -12.91 16.75 17.22
CA LEU A 158 -13.07 15.77 16.13
C LEU A 158 -12.13 16.10 14.96
N ARG A 159 -10.88 15.63 15.06
CA ARG A 159 -9.79 15.96 14.12
C ARG A 159 -9.53 14.87 13.07
N GLY A 160 -10.20 13.72 13.18
CA GLY A 160 -10.01 12.57 12.32
C GLY A 160 -10.64 12.75 10.93
N TYR A 161 -9.99 12.21 9.91
CA TYR A 161 -10.49 12.20 8.53
C TYR A 161 -10.14 10.88 7.84
N GLU A 162 -10.79 10.63 6.72
CA GLU A 162 -10.57 9.47 5.86
C GLU A 162 -9.80 9.89 4.60
N ILE A 163 -8.81 9.08 4.23
CA ILE A 163 -7.97 9.26 3.04
C ILE A 163 -8.23 8.07 2.12
N THR A 164 -8.55 8.33 0.86
CA THR A 164 -8.51 7.30 -0.16
C THR A 164 -7.57 7.67 -1.29
N PHE A 165 -6.69 6.74 -1.66
CA PHE A 165 -5.84 6.83 -2.84
C PHE A 165 -6.45 6.04 -4.00
N ALA A 166 -6.45 6.63 -5.18
CA ALA A 166 -6.73 5.95 -6.43
C ALA A 166 -5.60 6.21 -7.42
N TYR A 167 -5.14 5.15 -8.07
CA TYR A 167 -3.98 5.17 -8.95
C TYR A 167 -4.41 4.89 -10.38
N HIS A 168 -3.86 5.67 -11.31
CA HIS A 168 -3.97 5.45 -12.75
C HIS A 168 -2.58 5.10 -13.26
N LEU A 169 -2.41 3.92 -13.84
CA LEU A 169 -1.10 3.46 -14.33
C LEU A 169 -0.85 3.85 -15.79
N ASN A 170 0.42 3.89 -16.17
CA ASN A 170 0.92 4.05 -17.54
C ASN A 170 1.11 2.68 -18.20
N ASP A 171 0.04 1.89 -18.30
CA ASP A 171 0.02 0.63 -19.04
C ASP A 171 -0.95 0.70 -20.23
N ALA A 172 -0.92 -0.33 -21.08
CA ALA A 172 -1.77 -0.39 -22.27
C ALA A 172 -3.27 -0.46 -21.89
N ASP A 173 -3.57 -1.06 -20.74
CA ASP A 173 -4.94 -1.29 -20.26
C ASP A 173 -5.53 -0.09 -19.51
N ASN A 174 -4.75 0.99 -19.29
CA ASN A 174 -5.12 2.13 -18.46
C ASN A 174 -5.60 1.72 -17.07
N THR A 175 -4.87 0.81 -16.42
CA THR A 175 -5.27 0.22 -15.14
C THR A 175 -5.57 1.31 -14.12
N TYR A 176 -6.76 1.19 -13.54
CA TYR A 176 -7.26 2.03 -12.46
C TYR A 176 -7.59 1.16 -11.26
N PHE A 177 -7.07 1.54 -10.09
CA PHE A 177 -7.47 0.88 -8.85
C PHE A 177 -7.47 1.84 -7.66
N ARG A 178 -8.26 1.49 -6.66
CA ARG A 178 -8.51 2.31 -5.47
C ARG A 178 -8.16 1.51 -4.24
N LEU A 179 -7.33 2.08 -3.37
CA LEU A 179 -7.01 1.47 -2.08
C LEU A 179 -8.19 1.60 -1.12
N ALA A 180 -8.23 0.71 -0.13
CA ALA A 180 -9.14 0.84 0.98
C ALA A 180 -8.92 2.20 1.68
N PRO A 181 -9.99 2.87 2.15
CA PRO A 181 -9.83 4.10 2.88
C PRO A 181 -9.04 3.91 4.18
N VAL A 182 -8.25 4.92 4.54
CA VAL A 182 -7.42 4.93 5.75
C VAL A 182 -7.82 6.11 6.61
N HIS A 183 -8.07 5.87 7.90
CA HIS A 183 -8.29 6.94 8.86
C HIS A 183 -6.97 7.54 9.35
N SER A 184 -6.93 8.87 9.46
CA SER A 184 -5.76 9.62 9.92
C SER A 184 -6.17 10.83 10.75
N THR A 185 -5.23 11.32 11.56
CA THR A 185 -5.29 12.59 12.29
C THR A 185 -4.09 13.49 11.98
N GLU A 186 -3.21 13.06 11.07
CA GLU A 186 -1.98 13.78 10.73
C GLU A 186 -2.30 15.07 9.95
N GLU A 187 -1.54 16.14 10.18
CA GLU A 187 -1.69 17.42 9.46
C GLU A 187 -0.89 17.45 8.15
N ALA A 188 -0.08 16.43 7.88
CA ALA A 188 0.66 16.25 6.65
C ALA A 188 0.52 14.82 6.11
N VAL A 189 0.19 14.69 4.83
CA VAL A 189 0.01 13.41 4.13
C VAL A 189 0.99 13.35 2.97
N ILE A 190 1.94 12.43 3.07
CA ILE A 190 2.79 12.05 1.93
C ILE A 190 2.02 11.05 1.07
N VAL A 191 1.75 11.42 -0.17
CA VAL A 191 1.05 10.59 -1.15
C VAL A 191 2.02 9.52 -1.68
N PRO A 192 1.87 8.25 -1.31
CA PRO A 192 2.82 7.23 -1.69
C PRO A 192 2.56 6.72 -3.11
N GLY A 193 3.57 6.10 -3.73
CA GLY A 193 3.39 5.36 -4.97
C GLY A 193 2.42 4.18 -4.86
N PRO A 194 1.92 3.67 -6.00
CA PRO A 194 0.94 2.59 -6.03
C PRO A 194 1.45 1.29 -5.42
N PHE A 195 2.75 1.01 -5.51
CA PHE A 195 3.36 -0.24 -5.08
C PHE A 195 4.20 -0.02 -3.83
N ARG A 196 3.70 -0.50 -2.70
CA ARG A 196 4.37 -0.36 -1.41
C ARG A 196 5.12 -1.66 -1.11
N GLY A 197 6.43 -1.56 -0.92
CA GLY A 197 7.28 -2.69 -0.55
C GLY A 197 8.01 -3.33 -1.74
N ALA A 198 8.63 -4.49 -1.48
CA ALA A 198 9.36 -5.23 -2.51
C ALA A 198 8.37 -5.93 -3.45
N PRO A 199 8.61 -5.92 -4.77
CA PRO A 199 7.77 -6.65 -5.71
C PRO A 199 7.78 -8.14 -5.36
N ARG A 200 6.63 -8.80 -5.49
CA ARG A 200 6.55 -10.24 -5.31
C ARG A 200 7.31 -10.90 -6.45
N ARG A 201 8.23 -11.79 -6.08
CA ARG A 201 9.02 -12.55 -7.05
C ARG A 201 8.42 -13.94 -7.20
N VAL A 202 7.92 -14.24 -8.39
CA VAL A 202 7.43 -15.56 -8.76
C VAL A 202 8.45 -16.19 -9.71
N GLN A 203 8.87 -17.42 -9.42
CA GLN A 203 9.72 -18.21 -10.28
C GLN A 203 8.84 -19.17 -11.09
N LEU A 204 8.82 -18.98 -12.40
CA LEU A 204 8.24 -19.92 -13.35
C LEU A 204 9.31 -20.96 -13.72
N ILE A 205 8.97 -22.23 -13.59
CA ILE A 205 9.93 -23.33 -13.72
C ILE A 205 9.35 -24.34 -14.70
N PRO A 206 9.85 -24.36 -15.95
CA PRO A 206 9.54 -25.41 -16.92
C PRO A 206 9.85 -26.79 -16.33
N ALA A 207 8.87 -27.68 -16.30
CA ALA A 207 8.98 -29.01 -15.72
C ALA A 207 8.75 -30.11 -16.77
N VAL A 208 9.37 -29.95 -17.94
CA VAL A 208 9.26 -30.81 -19.12
C VAL A 208 10.64 -31.03 -19.72
N LYS A 209 10.83 -32.11 -20.47
CA LYS A 209 12.07 -32.35 -21.21
C LYS A 209 12.09 -31.53 -22.49
N ALA A 210 13.27 -31.05 -22.88
CA ALA A 210 13.43 -30.22 -24.07
C ALA A 210 13.07 -30.98 -25.36
N GLU A 211 13.36 -32.28 -25.42
CA GLU A 211 13.04 -33.14 -26.56
C GLU A 211 11.53 -33.37 -26.76
N ASP A 212 10.71 -33.20 -25.71
CA ASP A 212 9.28 -33.51 -25.73
C ASP A 212 8.43 -32.28 -26.09
N VAL A 213 9.01 -31.08 -26.08
CA VAL A 213 8.28 -29.82 -26.26
C VAL A 213 8.92 -28.92 -27.31
N ARG A 214 8.08 -28.08 -27.93
CA ARG A 214 8.51 -26.93 -28.74
C ARG A 214 8.55 -25.65 -27.91
N GLY A 215 7.64 -25.54 -26.94
CA GLY A 215 7.63 -24.41 -26.04
C GLY A 215 6.49 -24.47 -25.02
N ILE A 216 6.57 -23.55 -24.08
CA ILE A 216 5.58 -23.35 -23.02
C ILE A 216 5.18 -21.88 -23.04
N SER A 217 3.88 -21.60 -23.00
CA SER A 217 3.38 -20.25 -22.78
C SER A 217 2.71 -20.19 -21.42
N ALA A 218 3.21 -19.37 -20.51
CA ALA A 218 2.70 -19.22 -19.16
C ALA A 218 2.12 -17.83 -18.96
N GLU A 219 0.88 -17.77 -18.46
CA GLU A 219 0.20 -16.53 -18.12
C GLU A 219 0.03 -16.41 -16.62
N ILE A 220 0.45 -15.28 -16.07
CA ILE A 220 0.27 -14.90 -14.68
C ILE A 220 -0.81 -13.83 -14.61
N LEU A 221 -1.78 -14.06 -13.73
CA LEU A 221 -2.80 -13.09 -13.36
C LEU A 221 -2.73 -12.82 -11.86
N PHE A 222 -2.62 -11.56 -11.47
CA PHE A 222 -2.73 -11.14 -10.09
C PHE A 222 -3.79 -10.04 -9.97
N GLU A 223 -4.72 -10.22 -9.04
CA GLU A 223 -5.82 -9.28 -8.80
C GLU A 223 -5.93 -8.97 -7.31
N LYS A 224 -5.87 -7.69 -6.95
CA LYS A 224 -6.05 -7.24 -5.55
C LYS A 224 -6.61 -5.83 -5.49
N GLY A 225 -7.75 -5.65 -4.81
CA GLY A 225 -8.34 -4.33 -4.59
C GLY A 225 -8.61 -3.54 -5.89
N GLY A 226 -8.99 -4.25 -6.96
CA GLY A 226 -9.19 -3.67 -8.30
C GLY A 226 -7.92 -3.50 -9.14
N TYR A 227 -6.72 -3.65 -8.56
CA TYR A 227 -5.48 -3.74 -9.34
C TYR A 227 -5.44 -5.09 -10.06
N ARG A 228 -5.14 -5.08 -11.36
CA ARG A 228 -4.93 -6.27 -12.17
C ARG A 228 -3.56 -6.22 -12.82
N PHE A 229 -2.77 -7.26 -12.61
CA PHE A 229 -1.51 -7.49 -13.29
C PHE A 229 -1.65 -8.73 -14.16
N HIS A 230 -1.34 -8.59 -15.45
CA HIS A 230 -1.32 -9.67 -16.40
C HIS A 230 0.04 -9.71 -17.11
N ARG A 231 0.65 -10.88 -17.16
CA ARG A 231 1.92 -11.08 -17.86
C ARG A 231 1.99 -12.47 -18.48
N GLN A 232 2.41 -12.52 -19.72
CA GLN A 232 2.73 -13.75 -20.44
C GLN A 232 4.25 -13.93 -20.52
N GLU A 233 4.71 -15.16 -20.35
CA GLU A 233 6.09 -15.58 -20.48
C GLU A 233 6.16 -16.81 -21.39
N ASP A 234 6.96 -16.75 -22.45
CA ASP A 234 7.12 -17.84 -23.41
C ASP A 234 8.52 -18.48 -23.26
N PHE A 235 8.55 -19.80 -23.14
CA PHE A 235 9.75 -20.62 -23.05
C PHE A 235 9.90 -21.41 -24.34
N GLY A 236 11.03 -21.26 -25.03
CA GLY A 236 11.38 -22.10 -26.18
C GLY A 236 12.01 -23.41 -25.70
N ALA A 237 11.94 -24.46 -26.53
CA ALA A 237 12.62 -25.72 -26.27
C ALA A 237 14.14 -25.56 -26.03
N ASP A 238 14.75 -24.54 -26.62
CA ASP A 238 16.16 -24.17 -26.47
C ASP A 238 16.46 -23.32 -25.21
N ASP A 239 15.43 -22.83 -24.50
CA ASP A 239 15.54 -22.01 -23.30
C ASP A 239 14.47 -22.34 -22.25
N LEU A 240 14.49 -23.59 -21.77
CA LEU A 240 13.64 -24.05 -20.65
C LEU A 240 14.19 -23.65 -19.27
N LYS A 241 14.91 -22.53 -19.17
CA LYS A 241 15.49 -22.07 -17.89
C LYS A 241 14.42 -21.42 -17.01
N PRO A 242 14.50 -21.58 -15.68
CA PRO A 242 13.63 -20.86 -14.75
C PRO A 242 13.69 -19.35 -14.94
N ARG A 243 12.54 -18.69 -14.92
CA ARG A 243 12.43 -17.22 -15.04
C ARG A 243 11.77 -16.61 -13.83
N TRP A 244 12.29 -15.46 -13.40
CA TRP A 244 11.71 -14.66 -12.33
C TRP A 244 10.79 -13.60 -12.91
N VAL A 245 9.53 -13.63 -12.52
CA VAL A 245 8.55 -12.57 -12.78
C VAL A 245 8.38 -11.74 -11.51
N GLN A 246 8.50 -10.43 -11.66
CA GLN A 246 8.21 -9.47 -10.61
C GLN A 246 6.77 -8.99 -10.77
N ILE A 247 5.94 -9.27 -9.77
CA ILE A 247 4.57 -8.80 -9.66
C ILE A 247 4.60 -7.59 -8.71
N PRO A 248 4.44 -6.36 -9.22
CA PRO A 248 4.32 -5.20 -8.35
C PRO A 248 2.98 -5.29 -7.60
N ALA A 249 3.02 -5.26 -6.28
CA ALA A 249 1.83 -5.42 -5.43
C ALA A 249 1.52 -4.10 -4.72
N PRO A 250 0.25 -3.65 -4.70
CA PRO A 250 -0.10 -2.38 -4.09
C PRO A 250 -0.08 -2.38 -2.57
N ASP A 251 -0.21 -3.56 -1.96
CA ASP A 251 -0.18 -3.77 -0.52
C ASP A 251 0.89 -4.82 -0.19
N PRO A 252 1.84 -4.52 0.73
CA PRO A 252 2.98 -5.36 1.02
C PRO A 252 2.66 -6.64 1.79
N ASP A 253 1.42 -6.90 2.26
CA ASP A 253 1.14 -8.13 3.02
C ASP A 253 1.47 -9.38 2.20
N PRO A 254 2.59 -10.08 2.50
CA PRO A 254 3.01 -11.22 1.71
C PRO A 254 2.12 -12.45 1.92
N LYS A 255 1.22 -12.42 2.92
CA LYS A 255 0.34 -13.54 3.27
C LYS A 255 -1.03 -13.49 2.58
N SER A 256 -1.48 -12.34 2.09
CA SER A 256 -2.86 -12.19 1.58
C SER A 256 -3.01 -12.41 0.07
N ASP A 257 -1.93 -12.70 -0.65
CA ASP A 257 -1.86 -12.41 -2.09
C ASP A 257 -1.71 -13.70 -2.91
N ALA A 258 -2.80 -14.40 -3.13
CA ALA A 258 -2.80 -15.46 -4.15
C ALA A 258 -2.67 -14.83 -5.55
N TYR A 259 -1.97 -15.52 -6.44
CA TYR A 259 -1.98 -15.21 -7.88
C TYR A 259 -2.47 -16.44 -8.62
N GLN A 260 -2.92 -16.26 -9.85
CA GLN A 260 -3.31 -17.35 -10.72
C GLN A 260 -2.27 -17.54 -11.81
N VAL A 261 -1.99 -18.79 -12.15
CA VAL A 261 -1.18 -19.14 -13.32
C VAL A 261 -1.93 -20.14 -14.16
N ARG A 262 -1.96 -19.92 -15.47
CA ARG A 262 -2.28 -20.95 -16.46
C ARG A 262 -1.10 -21.08 -17.41
N TRP A 263 -1.00 -22.22 -18.07
CA TRP A 263 -0.01 -22.38 -19.12
C TRP A 263 -0.53 -23.33 -20.20
N SER A 264 0.14 -23.28 -21.34
CA SER A 264 0.00 -24.25 -22.42
C SER A 264 1.37 -24.81 -22.77
N ILE A 265 1.40 -26.07 -23.19
CA ILE A 265 2.59 -26.75 -23.67
C ILE A 265 2.33 -27.15 -25.11
N THR A 266 3.18 -26.70 -26.02
CA THR A 266 3.21 -27.18 -27.40
C THR A 266 4.20 -28.32 -27.46
N THR A 267 3.74 -29.54 -27.73
CA THR A 267 4.58 -30.74 -27.79
C THR A 267 5.49 -30.72 -29.03
N ALA A 268 6.47 -31.62 -29.08
CA ALA A 268 7.32 -31.84 -30.26
C ALA A 268 6.51 -32.08 -31.55
N ASP A 269 5.36 -32.75 -31.41
CA ASP A 269 4.41 -33.13 -32.47
C ASP A 269 3.38 -32.05 -32.82
N TRP A 270 3.51 -30.84 -32.25
CA TRP A 270 2.61 -29.69 -32.43
C TRP A 270 1.24 -29.77 -31.75
N ASP A 271 1.00 -30.79 -30.93
CA ASP A 271 -0.20 -30.80 -30.09
C ASP A 271 -0.09 -29.74 -29.00
N VAL A 272 -1.19 -29.04 -28.73
CA VAL A 272 -1.25 -28.03 -27.67
C VAL A 272 -2.03 -28.60 -26.50
N GLN A 273 -1.36 -28.70 -25.36
CA GLN A 273 -1.97 -29.09 -24.08
C GLN A 273 -2.20 -27.83 -23.25
N GLU A 274 -3.46 -27.50 -22.97
CA GLU A 274 -3.82 -26.36 -22.13
C GLU A 274 -4.09 -26.78 -20.69
N TYR A 275 -3.58 -25.99 -19.75
CA TYR A 275 -3.77 -26.21 -18.32
C TYR A 275 -4.64 -25.10 -17.74
N ALA A 276 -5.65 -25.50 -16.97
CA ALA A 276 -6.56 -24.56 -16.33
C ALA A 276 -5.84 -23.66 -15.31
N TRP A 277 -6.42 -22.48 -15.05
CA TRP A 277 -5.96 -21.56 -14.01
C TRP A 277 -5.79 -22.26 -12.66
N ARG A 278 -4.59 -22.13 -12.07
CA ARG A 278 -4.27 -22.62 -10.73
C ARG A 278 -4.02 -21.46 -9.79
N HIS A 279 -4.63 -21.53 -8.62
CA HIS A 279 -4.36 -20.59 -7.53
C HIS A 279 -3.05 -20.93 -6.84
N MET A 280 -2.16 -19.95 -6.76
CA MET A 280 -0.81 -20.09 -6.24
C MET A 280 -0.60 -19.16 -5.06
N THR A 281 -0.08 -19.70 -3.96
CA THR A 281 0.35 -18.93 -2.79
C THR A 281 1.87 -18.95 -2.62
N THR A 282 2.56 -19.87 -3.30
CA THR A 282 4.02 -20.04 -3.26
C THR A 282 4.74 -19.13 -4.24
N ALA A 283 6.01 -18.83 -3.97
CA ALA A 283 6.85 -18.05 -4.89
C ALA A 283 7.33 -18.88 -6.11
N GLN A 284 7.07 -20.17 -6.16
CA GLN A 284 7.48 -21.06 -7.25
C GLN A 284 6.25 -21.67 -7.91
N CYS A 285 6.24 -21.67 -9.24
CA CYS A 285 5.20 -22.25 -10.08
C CYS A 285 5.86 -23.22 -11.08
N LEU A 286 5.42 -24.46 -11.03
CA LEU A 286 5.91 -25.55 -11.87
C LEU A 286 5.00 -25.68 -13.10
N LEU A 287 5.60 -25.57 -14.28
CA LEU A 287 4.93 -25.63 -15.57
C LEU A 287 5.16 -27.02 -16.17
N GLY A 288 4.42 -28.01 -15.66
CA GLY A 288 4.52 -29.39 -16.09
C GLY A 288 3.33 -29.83 -16.93
N ASP A 289 3.47 -31.00 -17.56
CA ASP A 289 2.43 -31.63 -18.38
C ASP A 289 1.38 -32.44 -17.57
N GLY A 290 1.53 -32.46 -16.25
CA GLY A 290 0.64 -33.22 -15.35
C GLY A 290 0.86 -34.73 -15.36
N THR A 291 1.62 -35.29 -16.31
CA THR A 291 2.08 -36.68 -16.26
C THR A 291 3.32 -36.83 -15.39
N HIS A 292 4.17 -35.80 -15.37
CA HIS A 292 5.35 -35.79 -14.53
C HIS A 292 5.03 -35.21 -13.15
N GLY A 293 5.11 -36.04 -12.11
CA GLY A 293 4.95 -35.62 -10.73
C GLY A 293 6.19 -34.85 -10.29
N VAL A 294 6.04 -33.56 -9.98
CA VAL A 294 7.18 -32.72 -9.58
C VAL A 294 7.29 -32.63 -8.06
N GLU A 295 8.44 -33.01 -7.50
CA GLU A 295 8.72 -32.86 -6.07
C GLU A 295 9.89 -31.91 -5.79
N SER A 296 9.61 -30.88 -4.99
CA SER A 296 10.65 -29.99 -4.45
C SER A 296 11.49 -30.71 -3.37
N ILE A 297 12.80 -30.83 -3.58
CA ILE A 297 13.73 -31.33 -2.54
C ILE A 297 14.49 -30.16 -1.94
N ARG A 298 14.25 -29.84 -0.67
CA ARG A 298 15.03 -28.81 0.03
C ARG A 298 16.35 -29.38 0.54
N LEU A 299 17.46 -28.91 -0.02
CA LEU A 299 18.81 -29.20 0.50
C LEU A 299 19.13 -28.24 1.68
N VAL A 300 19.54 -28.79 2.81
CA VAL A 300 19.95 -28.03 3.99
C VAL A 300 21.34 -28.48 4.40
N PHE A 301 22.31 -27.56 4.38
CA PHE A 301 23.70 -27.84 4.73
C PHE A 301 23.95 -27.44 6.20
N THR A 302 24.72 -28.24 6.93
CA THR A 302 25.05 -27.99 8.36
C THR A 302 26.02 -26.83 8.58
N ARG A 303 26.78 -26.46 7.55
CA ARG A 303 27.73 -25.34 7.49
C ARG A 303 27.95 -24.90 6.03
N SER A 304 28.66 -23.81 5.80
CA SER A 304 29.02 -23.39 4.44
C SER A 304 30.05 -24.32 3.79
N VAL A 305 30.12 -24.32 2.44
CA VAL A 305 31.12 -25.09 1.67
C VAL A 305 32.55 -24.68 2.09
N ALA A 306 32.77 -23.38 2.32
CA ALA A 306 34.06 -22.86 2.77
C ALA A 306 34.44 -23.31 4.19
N GLU A 307 33.50 -23.29 5.15
CA GLU A 307 33.74 -23.74 6.53
C GLU A 307 34.02 -25.25 6.62
N ALA A 308 33.49 -26.03 5.68
CA ALA A 308 33.79 -27.45 5.52
C ALA A 308 35.18 -27.72 4.88
N GLY A 309 35.94 -26.67 4.55
CA GLY A 309 37.25 -26.80 3.89
C GLY A 309 37.15 -27.25 2.44
N LEU A 310 35.97 -27.13 1.81
CA LEU A 310 35.73 -27.54 0.43
C LEU A 310 35.91 -26.36 -0.53
N THR A 311 36.46 -26.63 -1.71
CA THR A 311 36.49 -25.65 -2.82
C THR A 311 35.15 -25.62 -3.55
N SER A 312 34.54 -26.81 -3.71
CA SER A 312 33.18 -26.95 -4.23
C SER A 312 32.51 -28.22 -3.70
N LEU A 313 31.18 -28.21 -3.71
CA LEU A 313 30.35 -29.38 -3.48
C LEU A 313 29.48 -29.59 -4.72
N VAL A 314 29.53 -30.80 -5.29
CA VAL A 314 28.62 -31.20 -6.35
C VAL A 314 27.61 -32.16 -5.76
N VAL A 315 26.32 -31.81 -5.86
CA VAL A 315 25.20 -32.65 -5.45
C VAL A 315 24.49 -33.10 -6.70
N THR A 316 24.61 -34.37 -7.05
CA THR A 316 23.83 -34.99 -8.12
C THR A 316 22.64 -35.68 -7.50
N VAL A 317 21.43 -35.37 -7.92
CA VAL A 317 20.21 -36.05 -7.49
C VAL A 317 19.67 -36.83 -8.67
N GLU A 318 19.45 -38.11 -8.47
CA GLU A 318 19.02 -39.04 -9.48
C GLU A 318 17.60 -39.50 -9.18
N THR A 319 16.71 -39.34 -10.15
CA THR A 319 15.36 -39.92 -10.12
C THR A 319 15.46 -41.40 -10.47
N LEU A 320 14.79 -42.25 -9.70
CA LEU A 320 14.82 -43.70 -9.88
C LEU A 320 13.46 -44.26 -10.31
N THR A 321 13.47 -45.25 -11.18
CA THR A 321 12.31 -46.12 -11.42
C THR A 321 11.99 -46.93 -10.16
N PRO A 322 10.80 -47.56 -10.06
CA PRO A 322 10.51 -48.54 -9.02
C PRO A 322 11.51 -49.71 -8.96
N THR A 323 12.21 -49.99 -10.08
CA THR A 323 13.27 -51.02 -10.16
C THR A 323 14.66 -50.50 -9.78
N GLY A 324 14.82 -49.20 -9.48
CA GLY A 324 16.09 -48.58 -9.07
C GLY A 324 16.97 -48.09 -10.22
N GLU A 325 16.47 -48.09 -11.45
CA GLU A 325 17.17 -47.55 -12.62
C GLU A 325 17.09 -46.02 -12.63
N VAL A 326 18.17 -45.35 -13.03
CA VAL A 326 18.19 -43.89 -13.14
C VAL A 326 17.38 -43.46 -14.35
N ILE A 327 16.33 -42.66 -14.12
CA ILE A 327 15.49 -42.08 -15.18
C ILE A 327 16.07 -40.73 -15.62
N ASP A 328 16.56 -39.96 -14.66
CA ASP A 328 17.02 -38.59 -14.85
C ASP A 328 17.99 -38.22 -13.73
N ASP A 329 18.90 -37.30 -13.99
CA ASP A 329 19.77 -36.72 -12.98
C ASP A 329 19.91 -35.21 -13.12
N ASP A 330 20.03 -34.52 -12.00
CA ASP A 330 20.28 -33.09 -11.96
C ASP A 330 21.43 -32.81 -11.01
N THR A 331 22.32 -31.90 -11.40
CA THR A 331 23.58 -31.65 -10.73
C THR A 331 23.72 -30.21 -10.31
N LEU A 332 23.73 -30.00 -8.99
CA LEU A 332 23.98 -28.73 -8.35
C LEU A 332 25.46 -28.58 -7.98
N VAL A 333 26.11 -27.51 -8.43
CA VAL A 333 27.50 -27.19 -8.05
C VAL A 333 27.52 -25.96 -7.14
N LEU A 334 27.88 -26.16 -5.87
CA LEU A 334 28.09 -25.10 -4.89
C LEU A 334 29.57 -24.75 -4.80
N ARG A 335 29.94 -23.47 -4.80
CA ARG A 335 31.32 -22.98 -4.71
C ARG A 335 31.46 -21.91 -3.61
N GLY A 336 32.58 -21.91 -2.88
CA GLY A 336 32.99 -20.80 -2.01
C GLY A 336 32.06 -20.49 -0.83
N ALA A 337 31.97 -19.21 -0.45
CA ALA A 337 31.22 -18.69 0.71
C ALA A 337 29.68 -18.74 0.54
N ALA A 338 29.16 -19.72 -0.19
CA ALA A 338 27.74 -20.02 -0.21
C ALA A 338 27.32 -20.41 1.22
N THR A 339 26.83 -19.43 1.98
CA THR A 339 26.34 -19.60 3.35
C THR A 339 24.88 -20.02 3.35
N GLU A 340 24.60 -20.98 4.23
CA GLU A 340 23.29 -21.48 4.71
C GLU A 340 22.21 -21.88 3.68
N ALA A 341 21.70 -23.12 3.84
CA ALA A 341 20.46 -23.66 3.27
C ALA A 341 20.11 -23.21 1.82
N ALA A 342 20.92 -23.63 0.84
CA ALA A 342 20.53 -23.48 -0.56
C ALA A 342 19.30 -24.37 -0.87
N THR A 343 18.15 -23.74 -1.06
CA THR A 343 16.95 -24.45 -1.53
C THR A 343 17.06 -24.60 -3.03
N GLN A 344 17.59 -25.72 -3.49
CA GLN A 344 17.55 -26.08 -4.90
C GLN A 344 16.22 -26.76 -5.19
N LEU A 345 15.49 -26.30 -6.20
CA LEU A 345 14.32 -27.03 -6.67
C LEU A 345 14.78 -28.06 -7.67
N LEU A 346 14.54 -29.32 -7.35
CA LEU A 346 14.69 -30.44 -8.28
C LEU A 346 13.33 -30.72 -8.89
N VAL A 347 13.29 -30.89 -10.20
CA VAL A 347 12.07 -31.28 -10.90
C VAL A 347 12.23 -32.74 -11.25
N LEU A 348 11.71 -33.63 -10.42
CA LEU A 348 11.72 -35.05 -10.75
C LEU A 348 10.52 -35.37 -11.64
N GLN A 349 10.67 -36.35 -12.53
CA GLN A 349 9.69 -36.71 -13.54
C GLN A 349 9.21 -38.15 -13.37
N ALA A 350 8.53 -38.47 -12.26
CA ALA A 350 7.78 -39.72 -12.06
C ALA A 350 6.87 -39.61 -10.83
N SER A 351 5.99 -40.58 -10.58
CA SER A 351 5.37 -40.80 -9.27
C SER A 351 4.95 -42.27 -9.15
N PRO A 352 5.23 -42.96 -8.02
CA PRO A 352 5.96 -42.49 -6.84
C PRO A 352 7.45 -42.34 -7.11
N LEU A 353 8.04 -41.26 -6.58
CA LEU A 353 9.46 -40.95 -6.76
C LEU A 353 10.31 -41.63 -5.69
N ALA A 354 11.07 -42.64 -6.11
CA ALA A 354 12.34 -42.91 -5.44
C ALA A 354 13.38 -41.98 -6.06
N TYR A 355 14.20 -41.34 -5.24
CA TYR A 355 15.40 -40.63 -5.71
C TYR A 355 16.56 -41.00 -4.81
N ARG A 356 17.77 -40.98 -5.36
CA ARG A 356 19.02 -41.03 -4.59
C ARG A 356 19.81 -39.76 -4.86
N TYR A 357 20.75 -39.43 -3.99
CA TYR A 357 21.67 -38.35 -4.26
C TYR A 357 23.11 -38.82 -4.10
N ARG A 358 24.02 -38.17 -4.81
CA ARG A 358 25.44 -38.43 -4.79
C ARG A 358 26.14 -37.12 -4.49
N LEU A 359 27.00 -37.13 -3.46
CA LEU A 359 27.76 -35.96 -3.05
C LEU A 359 29.20 -36.15 -3.52
N LYS A 360 29.70 -35.21 -4.31
CA LYS A 360 31.12 -35.14 -4.64
C LYS A 360 31.72 -33.90 -3.97
N LYS A 361 32.52 -34.14 -2.93
CA LYS A 361 33.27 -33.12 -2.18
C LYS A 361 34.58 -32.86 -2.91
N VAL A 362 34.87 -31.61 -3.23
CA VAL A 362 36.11 -31.21 -3.94
C VAL A 362 36.97 -30.38 -3.00
N ILE A 363 38.18 -30.88 -2.70
CA ILE A 363 39.15 -30.24 -1.79
C ILE A 363 40.41 -29.93 -2.61
N GLY A 364 40.56 -28.68 -3.06
CA GLY A 364 41.68 -28.32 -3.93
C GLY A 364 41.62 -29.06 -5.27
N ALA A 365 42.73 -29.69 -5.68
CA ALA A 365 42.82 -30.49 -6.91
C ALA A 365 42.30 -31.93 -6.73
N ASP A 366 42.16 -32.39 -5.49
CA ASP A 366 41.73 -33.76 -5.19
C ASP A 366 40.20 -33.80 -4.97
N SER A 367 39.53 -34.78 -5.58
CA SER A 367 38.08 -34.99 -5.40
C SER A 367 37.80 -36.28 -4.62
N GLN A 368 37.00 -36.18 -3.56
CA GLN A 368 36.46 -37.35 -2.85
C GLN A 368 34.95 -37.45 -3.10
N SER A 369 34.49 -38.57 -3.68
CA SER A 369 33.06 -38.85 -3.85
C SER A 369 32.53 -39.67 -2.69
N VAL A 370 31.45 -39.19 -2.06
CA VAL A 370 30.69 -39.92 -1.05
C VAL A 370 29.27 -40.11 -1.59
N GLU A 371 28.91 -41.36 -1.88
CA GLU A 371 27.54 -41.69 -2.27
C GLU A 371 26.71 -41.99 -1.02
N SER A 372 25.51 -41.40 -0.94
CA SER A 372 24.57 -41.64 0.17
C SER A 372 23.17 -41.76 -0.40
N THR A 373 22.58 -42.95 -0.28
CA THR A 373 21.20 -43.17 -0.73
C THR A 373 20.24 -42.89 0.42
N THR A 374 19.20 -42.09 0.19
CA THR A 374 18.16 -41.84 1.19
C THR A 374 16.82 -41.82 0.48
N ASN A 375 15.87 -42.62 0.96
CA ASN A 375 14.55 -42.70 0.36
C ASN A 375 13.61 -41.70 1.04
N HIS A 376 12.86 -40.93 0.26
CA HIS A 376 11.67 -40.18 0.68
C HIS A 376 11.86 -39.09 1.75
N ALA A 377 12.77 -38.14 1.54
CA ALA A 377 12.94 -36.98 2.43
C ALA A 377 12.86 -35.65 1.68
N ARG A 378 11.68 -35.00 1.69
CA ARG A 378 11.46 -33.63 1.12
C ARG A 378 12.45 -32.57 1.63
N ARG A 379 13.13 -32.88 2.73
CA ARG A 379 14.26 -32.14 3.27
C ARG A 379 15.45 -33.09 3.36
N LEU A 380 16.52 -32.79 2.63
CA LEU A 380 17.78 -33.49 2.77
C LEU A 380 18.73 -32.65 3.62
N VAL A 381 19.15 -33.18 4.76
CA VAL A 381 20.21 -32.57 5.57
C VAL A 381 21.54 -33.17 5.11
N VAL A 382 22.38 -32.34 4.51
CA VAL A 382 23.73 -32.72 4.06
C VAL A 382 24.72 -32.24 5.11
N ASP A 383 25.32 -33.20 5.82
CA ASP A 383 26.39 -32.89 6.76
C ASP A 383 27.72 -32.74 5.99
N LEU A 384 28.20 -31.49 5.92
CA LEU A 384 29.40 -31.15 5.12
C LEU A 384 30.69 -31.44 5.86
#